data_AF-A0A7S2QYJ0-F1
#
_entry.id   AF-A0A7S2QYJ0-F1
#
_cell.length_a   1.000
_cell.length_b   1.000
_cell.length_c   1.000
_cell.angle_alpha   90.00
_cell.angle_beta   90.00
_cell.angle_gamma   90.00
#
_symmetry.space_group_name_H-M   'P 1'
#
loop_
_entity.id
_entity.type
_entity.pdbx_description
1 polymer ?
#
loop_
_entity_poly.entity_id
_entity_poly.type
_entity_poly.pdbx_seq_one_letter_code
_entity_poly.pdbx_strand_id
1 'polypeptide(L)'
;SECVLLLTPSTLYICASARVGGGVETHVDFRVDEIFESYKISSVNADKIAVKLEPMQLARVLRGLIGVEARSVDVKLIKRVLSPEISTRSMPFVNFTTVQCVVDVSQDVPVVGPLNRMEVEAYETLVGANVVDVPYWLDADRYALESIRETIERFSKVSESVEITTTRTGALYLSASKYSVSVLGTEYRGLRVLPTDADEYDEHA
;
A
#
# COMPACT_ATOMS: atom_id res chain seq x y z
N SER A 1 12.43 5.91 3.62
CA SER A 1 11.59 4.90 4.29
C SER A 1 11.62 3.63 3.47
N GLU A 2 11.71 2.46 4.08
CA GLU A 2 11.81 1.15 3.43
C GLU A 2 10.41 0.48 3.42
N CYS A 3 10.06 -0.27 2.38
CA CYS A 3 8.88 -1.14 2.37
C CYS A 3 9.28 -2.59 2.13
N VAL A 4 8.36 -3.50 2.45
CA VAL A 4 8.48 -4.93 2.16
C VAL A 4 7.60 -5.28 0.98
N LEU A 5 8.22 -5.89 -0.04
CA LEU A 5 7.54 -6.60 -1.11
C LEU A 5 7.41 -8.07 -0.69
N LEU A 6 6.20 -8.50 -0.37
CA LEU A 6 5.87 -9.88 -0.05
C LEU A 6 5.18 -10.53 -1.25
N LEU A 7 5.83 -11.54 -1.80
CA LEU A 7 5.38 -12.32 -2.93
C LEU A 7 4.86 -13.67 -2.41
N THR A 8 3.62 -13.98 -2.73
CA THR A 8 2.97 -15.27 -2.42
C THR A 8 2.44 -15.90 -3.71
N PRO A 9 2.04 -17.19 -3.70
CA PRO A 9 1.48 -17.83 -4.89
C PRO A 9 0.23 -17.14 -5.47
N SER A 10 -0.56 -16.44 -4.66
CA SER A 10 -1.83 -15.82 -5.08
C SER A 10 -1.84 -14.30 -5.05
N THR A 11 -0.99 -13.69 -4.22
CA THR A 11 -1.07 -12.27 -3.90
C THR A 11 0.31 -11.64 -3.77
N LEU A 12 0.46 -10.44 -4.29
CA LEU A 12 1.61 -9.56 -4.08
C LEU A 12 1.20 -8.48 -3.09
N TYR A 13 1.99 -8.30 -2.03
CA TYR A 13 1.78 -7.25 -1.04
C TYR A 13 2.94 -6.27 -1.03
N ILE A 14 2.62 -4.98 -0.87
CA ILE A 14 3.59 -3.94 -0.55
C ILE A 14 3.24 -3.39 0.83
N CYS A 15 4.09 -3.65 1.82
CA CYS A 15 3.82 -3.35 3.22
C CYS A 15 4.81 -2.31 3.78
N ALA A 16 4.29 -1.33 4.53
CA ALA A 16 5.04 -0.43 5.38
C ALA A 16 4.59 -0.63 6.83
N SER A 17 5.52 -1.03 7.71
CA SER A 17 5.22 -1.22 9.13
C SER A 17 5.07 0.13 9.85
N ALA A 18 4.36 0.15 10.99
CA ALA A 18 4.19 1.36 11.81
C ALA A 18 5.53 2.01 12.19
N ARG A 19 6.58 1.22 12.39
CA ARG A 19 7.92 1.76 12.69
C ARG A 19 8.47 2.63 11.57
N VAL A 20 8.14 2.30 10.31
CA VAL A 20 8.60 3.05 9.14
C VAL A 20 7.56 4.09 8.71
N GLY A 21 6.27 3.80 8.87
CA GLY A 21 5.13 4.65 8.51
C GLY A 21 4.75 5.70 9.53
N GLY A 22 5.62 6.00 10.52
CA GLY A 22 5.35 7.06 11.51
C GLY A 22 4.20 6.74 12.47
N GLY A 23 4.02 5.46 12.80
CA GLY A 23 2.96 4.96 13.69
C GLY A 23 1.80 4.30 12.95
N VAL A 24 1.76 4.37 11.62
CA VAL A 24 0.69 3.78 10.80
C VAL A 24 1.21 2.56 10.04
N GLU A 25 0.49 1.44 10.16
CA GLU A 25 0.68 0.29 9.30
C GLU A 25 -0.08 0.50 8.00
N THR A 26 0.57 0.24 6.87
CA THR A 26 -0.03 0.41 5.56
C THR A 26 0.36 -0.76 4.70
N HIS A 27 -0.60 -1.35 4.00
CA HIS A 27 -0.31 -2.33 2.97
C HIS A 27 -1.21 -2.11 1.76
N VAL A 28 -0.75 -2.59 0.63
CA VAL A 28 -1.52 -2.70 -0.61
C VAL A 28 -1.37 -4.12 -1.10
N ASP A 29 -2.48 -4.73 -1.48
CA ASP A 29 -2.58 -6.08 -1.99
C ASP A 29 -2.97 -6.08 -3.47
N PHE A 30 -2.31 -6.95 -4.23
CA PHE A 30 -2.60 -7.17 -5.64
C PHE A 30 -2.76 -8.67 -5.86
N ARG A 31 -3.89 -9.04 -6.45
CA ARG A 31 -4.11 -10.40 -6.90
C ARG A 31 -3.19 -10.73 -8.08
N VAL A 32 -2.43 -11.82 -7.97
CA VAL A 32 -1.44 -12.21 -8.97
C VAL A 32 -2.09 -12.45 -10.33
N ASP A 33 -3.27 -13.06 -10.35
CA ASP A 33 -4.04 -13.37 -11.56
C ASP A 33 -4.61 -12.12 -12.25
N GLU A 34 -4.68 -10.98 -11.56
CA GLU A 34 -5.16 -9.71 -12.12
C GLU A 34 -4.02 -8.84 -12.66
N ILE A 35 -2.80 -8.98 -12.13
CA ILE A 35 -1.67 -8.09 -12.49
C ILE A 35 -0.59 -8.77 -13.35
N PHE A 36 -0.52 -10.11 -13.39
CA PHE A 36 0.50 -10.84 -14.14
C PHE A 36 -0.14 -11.79 -15.16
N GLU A 37 0.29 -11.71 -16.42
CA GLU A 37 -0.05 -12.70 -17.45
C GLU A 37 0.59 -14.07 -17.19
N SER A 38 1.79 -14.06 -16.58
CA SER A 38 2.52 -15.27 -16.19
C SER A 38 3.27 -15.00 -14.89
N TYR A 39 3.03 -15.85 -13.89
CA TYR A 39 3.67 -15.76 -12.58
C TYR A 39 4.28 -17.09 -12.18
N LYS A 40 5.55 -17.05 -11.76
CA LYS A 40 6.29 -18.22 -11.28
C LYS A 40 7.11 -17.82 -10.06
N ILE A 41 6.86 -18.48 -8.94
CA ILE A 41 7.59 -18.32 -7.69
C ILE A 41 7.98 -19.69 -7.16
N SER A 42 9.15 -19.77 -6.53
CA SER A 42 9.59 -20.96 -5.82
C SER A 42 10.42 -20.58 -4.60
N SER A 43 10.07 -21.12 -3.45
CA SER A 43 10.75 -20.87 -2.18
C SER A 43 10.53 -22.03 -1.21
N VAL A 44 11.55 -22.34 -0.41
CA VAL A 44 11.45 -23.32 0.68
C VAL A 44 10.53 -22.87 1.82
N ASN A 45 10.02 -21.63 1.77
CA ASN A 45 9.05 -21.10 2.71
C ASN A 45 7.64 -21.10 2.11
N ALA A 46 7.16 -22.27 1.70
CA ALA A 46 5.85 -22.45 1.06
C ALA A 46 5.64 -21.52 -0.15
N ASP A 47 6.66 -21.37 -0.99
CA ASP A 47 6.66 -20.49 -2.16
C ASP A 47 6.37 -19.02 -1.86
N LYS A 48 6.69 -18.57 -0.63
CA LYS A 48 6.65 -17.17 -0.21
C LYS A 48 8.04 -16.57 -0.19
N ILE A 49 8.16 -15.35 -0.69
CA ILE A 49 9.41 -14.58 -0.69
C ILE A 49 9.08 -13.16 -0.26
N ALA A 50 9.75 -12.67 0.79
CA ALA A 50 9.69 -11.26 1.15
C ALA A 50 11.07 -10.61 0.98
N VAL A 51 11.09 -9.42 0.42
CA VAL A 51 12.29 -8.60 0.27
C VAL A 51 11.98 -7.16 0.66
N LYS A 52 12.96 -6.48 1.22
CA LYS A 52 12.89 -5.06 1.54
C LYS A 52 13.43 -4.23 0.38
N LEU A 53 12.79 -3.10 0.09
CA LEU A 53 13.24 -2.17 -0.95
C LEU A 53 12.86 -0.74 -0.61
N GLU A 54 13.47 0.21 -1.33
CA GLU A 54 13.09 1.62 -1.22
C GLU A 54 11.91 1.94 -2.17
N PRO A 55 10.74 2.38 -1.65
CA PRO A 55 9.54 2.63 -2.46
C PRO A 55 9.80 3.67 -3.57
N MET A 56 10.60 4.69 -3.28
CA MET A 56 10.92 5.74 -4.25
C MET A 56 11.75 5.21 -5.43
N GLN A 57 12.62 4.22 -5.19
CA GLN A 57 13.37 3.59 -6.27
C GLN A 57 12.46 2.73 -7.14
N LEU A 58 11.56 1.96 -6.54
CA LEU A 58 10.54 1.21 -7.28
C LEU A 58 9.64 2.14 -8.10
N ALA A 59 9.12 3.21 -7.50
CA ALA A 59 8.28 4.19 -8.18
C ALA A 59 9.01 4.88 -9.35
N ARG A 60 10.29 5.22 -9.18
CA ARG A 60 11.12 5.79 -10.25
C ARG A 60 11.25 4.83 -11.41
N VAL A 61 11.50 3.54 -11.15
CA VAL A 61 11.61 2.52 -12.19
C VAL A 61 10.29 2.37 -12.94
N LEU A 62 9.18 2.20 -12.23
CA LEU A 62 7.85 2.07 -12.82
C LEU A 62 7.46 3.30 -13.66
N ARG A 63 7.73 4.52 -13.18
CA ARG A 63 7.50 5.75 -13.96
C ARG A 63 8.37 5.83 -15.21
N GLY A 64 9.61 5.34 -15.14
CA GLY A 64 10.49 5.25 -16.30
C GLY A 64 9.91 4.33 -17.38
N LEU A 65 9.35 3.18 -16.97
CA LEU A 65 8.69 2.23 -17.88
C LEU A 65 7.43 2.83 -18.52
N ILE A 66 6.64 3.58 -17.75
CA ILE A 66 5.49 4.33 -18.28
C ILE A 66 5.95 5.39 -19.29
N GLY A 67 7.03 6.11 -18.99
CA GLY A 67 7.57 7.16 -19.86
C GLY A 67 8.09 6.67 -21.21
N VAL A 68 8.49 5.40 -21.30
CA VAL A 68 8.86 4.74 -22.57
C VAL A 68 7.69 3.97 -23.20
N GLU A 69 6.48 4.15 -22.69
CA GLU A 69 5.25 3.51 -23.17
C GLU A 69 5.37 1.97 -23.24
N ALA A 70 6.04 1.37 -22.25
CA ALA A 70 6.21 -0.07 -22.17
C ALA A 70 4.84 -0.79 -22.10
N ARG A 71 4.58 -1.67 -23.07
CA ARG A 71 3.33 -2.46 -23.13
C ARG A 71 3.39 -3.75 -22.33
N SER A 72 4.57 -4.34 -22.21
CA SER A 72 4.81 -5.55 -21.43
C SER A 72 6.17 -5.45 -20.74
N VAL A 73 6.26 -5.99 -19.53
CA VAL A 73 7.45 -5.92 -18.68
C VAL A 73 7.65 -7.26 -17.99
N ASP A 74 8.83 -7.85 -18.19
CA ASP A 74 9.31 -8.98 -17.42
C ASP A 74 9.86 -8.48 -16.07
N VAL A 75 9.37 -9.06 -14.97
CA VAL A 75 9.85 -8.78 -13.61
C VAL A 75 10.52 -10.01 -13.03
N LYS A 76 11.79 -9.89 -12.62
CA LYS A 76 12.59 -11.03 -12.14
C LYS A 76 13.37 -10.67 -10.89
N LEU A 77 13.33 -11.55 -9.88
CA LEU A 77 14.25 -11.48 -8.76
C LEU A 77 15.58 -12.10 -9.18
N ILE A 78 16.62 -11.26 -9.28
CA ILE A 78 17.94 -11.65 -9.77
C ILE A 78 19.02 -11.39 -8.73
N LYS A 79 20.18 -12.02 -8.92
CA LYS A 79 21.42 -11.72 -8.19
C LYS A 79 22.46 -11.26 -9.21
N ARG A 80 23.11 -10.12 -8.94
CA ARG A 80 24.09 -9.52 -9.86
C ARG A 80 25.31 -9.01 -9.10
N VAL A 81 26.49 -9.15 -9.69
CA VAL A 81 27.72 -8.51 -9.20
C VAL A 81 27.82 -7.14 -9.86
N LEU A 82 27.78 -6.07 -9.07
CA LEU A 82 27.73 -4.69 -9.58
C LEU A 82 29.04 -4.24 -10.21
N SER A 83 30.18 -4.67 -9.66
CA SER A 83 31.50 -4.29 -10.15
C SER A 83 32.46 -5.46 -9.95
N PRO A 84 32.59 -6.34 -10.96
CA PRO A 84 33.44 -7.54 -10.87
C PRO A 84 34.89 -7.21 -10.51
N GLU A 85 35.36 -6.02 -10.87
CA GLU A 85 36.72 -5.53 -10.63
C GLU A 85 36.94 -5.03 -9.19
N ILE A 86 35.87 -4.68 -8.47
CA ILE A 86 35.94 -4.02 -7.14
C ILE A 86 35.39 -4.96 -6.05
N SER A 87 34.45 -5.83 -6.38
CA SER A 87 33.79 -6.71 -5.41
C SER A 87 33.28 -7.97 -6.07
N THR A 88 33.46 -9.10 -5.38
CA THR A 88 32.85 -10.39 -5.75
C THR A 88 31.47 -10.57 -5.13
N ARG A 89 30.99 -9.60 -4.33
CA ARG A 89 29.72 -9.70 -3.62
C ARG A 89 28.55 -9.52 -4.57
N SER A 90 27.80 -10.59 -4.77
CA SER A 90 26.53 -10.54 -5.47
C SER A 90 25.45 -9.92 -4.60
N MET A 91 24.69 -8.99 -5.18
CA MET A 91 23.58 -8.29 -4.54
C MET A 91 22.26 -8.69 -5.21
N PRO A 92 21.15 -8.80 -4.46
CA PRO A 92 19.86 -9.10 -5.03
C PRO A 92 19.17 -7.84 -5.58
N PHE A 93 18.43 -8.01 -6.67
CA PHE A 93 17.66 -6.96 -7.33
C PHE A 93 16.32 -7.49 -7.80
N VAL A 94 15.28 -6.65 -7.78
CA VAL A 94 14.10 -6.85 -8.61
C VAL A 94 14.36 -6.12 -9.93
N ASN A 95 14.57 -6.88 -10.98
CA ASN A 95 14.82 -6.37 -12.32
C ASN A 95 13.51 -6.24 -13.09
N PHE A 96 13.37 -5.13 -13.80
CA PHE A 96 12.28 -4.85 -14.73
C PHE A 96 12.88 -4.71 -16.12
N THR A 97 12.45 -5.55 -17.06
CA THR A 97 12.91 -5.52 -18.44
C THR A 97 11.71 -5.41 -19.37
N THR A 98 11.69 -4.39 -20.23
CA THR A 98 10.62 -4.23 -21.23
C THR A 98 10.63 -5.39 -22.22
N VAL A 99 9.45 -5.83 -22.62
CA VAL A 99 9.26 -6.87 -23.64
C VAL A 99 8.40 -6.28 -24.75
N GLN A 100 8.74 -6.55 -26.02
CA GLN A 100 7.99 -6.09 -27.19
C GLN A 100 7.78 -4.55 -27.21
N CYS A 101 8.81 -3.81 -26.80
CA CYS A 101 8.83 -2.35 -26.86
C CYS A 101 9.75 -1.87 -28.00
N VAL A 102 9.59 -0.62 -28.42
CA VAL A 102 10.48 0.03 -29.40
C VAL A 102 11.89 0.21 -28.83
N VAL A 103 12.00 0.36 -27.51
CA VAL A 103 13.26 0.53 -26.79
C VAL A 103 13.37 -0.53 -25.69
N ASP A 104 14.46 -1.30 -25.72
CA ASP A 104 14.79 -2.24 -24.66
C ASP A 104 15.36 -1.51 -23.45
N VAL A 105 14.58 -1.48 -22.37
CA VAL A 105 14.96 -0.86 -21.10
C VAL A 105 15.03 -1.95 -20.04
N SER A 106 16.16 -2.03 -19.33
CA SER A 106 16.34 -2.90 -18.16
C SER A 106 16.75 -2.06 -16.96
N GLN A 107 15.97 -2.14 -15.88
CA GLN A 107 16.18 -1.36 -14.67
C GLN A 107 16.13 -2.23 -13.43
N ASP A 108 17.09 -2.01 -12.55
CA ASP A 108 17.22 -2.75 -11.30
C ASP A 108 16.70 -1.92 -10.12
N VAL A 109 15.90 -2.55 -9.26
CA VAL A 109 15.58 -2.06 -7.92
C VAL A 109 16.39 -2.90 -6.92
N PRO A 110 17.39 -2.31 -6.23
CA PRO A 110 18.13 -2.99 -5.18
C PRO A 110 17.18 -3.44 -4.06
N VAL A 111 17.39 -4.66 -3.59
CA VAL A 111 16.62 -5.20 -2.46
C VAL A 111 17.52 -5.69 -1.34
N VAL A 112 16.96 -5.78 -0.14
CA VAL A 112 17.57 -6.40 1.03
C VAL A 112 16.75 -7.64 1.40
N GLY A 113 17.42 -8.76 1.62
CA GLY A 113 16.77 -10.03 1.91
C GLY A 113 17.35 -11.19 1.08
N PRO A 114 16.62 -12.31 0.94
CA PRO A 114 15.23 -12.53 1.39
C PRO A 114 15.07 -12.53 2.91
N LEU A 115 13.90 -12.13 3.40
CA LEU A 115 13.56 -12.21 4.81
C LEU A 115 13.44 -13.67 5.26
N ASN A 116 13.71 -13.92 6.54
CA ASN A 116 13.59 -15.26 7.10
C ASN A 116 12.11 -15.65 7.35
N ARG A 117 11.87 -16.93 7.66
CA ARG A 117 10.51 -17.46 7.87
C ARG A 117 9.71 -16.67 8.92
N MET A 118 10.31 -16.38 10.07
CA MET A 118 9.63 -15.63 11.14
C MET A 118 9.27 -14.21 10.71
N GLU A 119 10.17 -13.55 9.97
CA GLU A 119 9.89 -12.22 9.42
C GLU A 119 8.76 -12.26 8.40
N VAL A 120 8.71 -13.27 7.52
CA VAL A 120 7.60 -13.46 6.57
C VAL A 120 6.29 -13.64 7.32
N GLU A 121 6.24 -14.54 8.30
CA GLU A 121 5.03 -14.79 9.12
C GLU A 121 4.54 -13.54 9.86
N ALA A 122 5.47 -12.69 10.33
CA ALA A 122 5.11 -11.41 10.94
C ALA A 122 4.43 -10.44 9.95
N TYR A 123 4.92 -10.36 8.71
CA TYR A 123 4.26 -9.55 7.68
C TYR A 123 2.94 -10.16 7.20
N GLU A 124 2.82 -11.49 7.14
CA GLU A 124 1.53 -12.14 6.87
C GLU A 124 0.51 -11.85 7.97
N THR A 125 0.95 -11.84 9.23
CA THR A 125 0.09 -11.47 10.36
C THR A 125 -0.35 -10.01 10.27
N LEU A 126 0.56 -9.09 9.90
CA LEU A 126 0.25 -7.68 9.69
C LEU A 126 -0.76 -7.47 8.56
N VAL A 127 -0.58 -8.17 7.43
CA VAL A 127 -1.51 -8.10 6.30
C VAL A 127 -2.85 -8.74 6.64
N GLY A 128 -2.85 -9.84 7.41
CA GLY A 128 -4.05 -10.52 7.87
C GLY A 128 -4.77 -9.80 9.01
N ALA A 129 -4.17 -8.77 9.62
CA ALA A 129 -4.77 -7.94 10.64
C ALA A 129 -5.81 -7.00 9.99
N ASN A 130 -6.95 -7.59 9.64
CA ASN A 130 -8.11 -6.85 9.17
C ASN A 130 -8.79 -6.15 10.35
N VAL A 131 -9.47 -5.05 10.06
CA VAL A 131 -10.45 -4.49 11.01
C VAL A 131 -11.64 -5.44 11.04
N VAL A 132 -11.59 -6.36 12.01
CA VAL A 132 -12.68 -7.28 12.32
C VAL A 132 -13.66 -6.61 13.27
N ASP A 133 -14.91 -7.07 13.26
CA ASP A 133 -15.96 -6.64 14.21
C ASP A 133 -16.33 -5.14 14.16
N VAL A 134 -16.25 -4.52 12.98
CA VAL A 134 -16.78 -3.17 12.78
C VAL A 134 -18.30 -3.23 12.61
N PRO A 135 -19.09 -2.63 13.52
CA PRO A 135 -20.55 -2.70 13.47
C PRO A 135 -21.13 -1.95 12.26
N TYR A 136 -20.48 -0.89 11.80
CA TYR A 136 -20.87 -0.16 10.60
C TYR A 136 -19.68 0.58 9.94
N TRP A 137 -19.75 0.75 8.63
CA TRP A 137 -18.76 1.40 7.79
C TRP A 137 -19.41 2.57 7.08
N LEU A 138 -18.66 3.66 6.92
CA LEU A 138 -19.03 4.73 6.00
C LEU A 138 -18.32 4.51 4.67
N ASP A 139 -19.11 4.23 3.64
CA ASP A 139 -18.66 4.10 2.27
C ASP A 139 -18.61 5.50 1.63
N ALA A 140 -17.38 6.03 1.55
CA ALA A 140 -17.06 7.26 0.86
C ALA A 140 -16.61 6.92 -0.56
N ASP A 141 -17.41 7.35 -1.54
CA ASP A 141 -17.03 7.18 -2.95
C ASP A 141 -15.78 7.99 -3.30
N ARG A 142 -15.29 7.82 -4.53
CA ARG A 142 -14.09 8.50 -5.00
C ARG A 142 -14.18 10.03 -4.87
N TYR A 143 -15.33 10.63 -5.16
CA TYR A 143 -15.50 12.08 -5.12
C TYR A 143 -15.49 12.59 -3.68
N ALA A 144 -16.16 11.86 -2.77
CA ALA A 144 -16.12 12.15 -1.34
C ALA A 144 -14.69 12.04 -0.81
N LEU A 145 -13.95 10.99 -1.15
CA LEU A 145 -12.55 10.81 -0.73
C LEU A 145 -11.62 11.92 -1.25
N GLU A 146 -11.77 12.34 -2.51
CA GLU A 146 -11.00 13.46 -3.08
C GLU A 146 -11.30 14.76 -2.33
N SER A 147 -12.56 15.04 -2.03
CA SER A 147 -12.98 16.23 -1.26
C SER A 147 -12.52 16.21 0.20
N ILE A 148 -12.60 15.04 0.85
CA ILE A 148 -12.07 14.81 2.21
C ILE A 148 -10.57 15.08 2.25
N ARG A 149 -9.81 14.56 1.27
CA ARG A 149 -8.37 14.79 1.17
C ARG A 149 -8.03 16.28 1.06
N GLU A 150 -8.69 17.01 0.16
CA GLU A 150 -8.49 18.47 0.01
C GLU A 150 -8.83 19.24 1.30
N THR A 151 -9.81 18.76 2.06
CA THR A 151 -10.18 19.35 3.35
C THR A 151 -9.11 19.10 4.42
N ILE A 152 -8.59 17.87 4.51
CA ILE A 152 -7.49 17.53 5.41
C ILE A 152 -6.22 18.34 5.06
N GLU A 153 -5.92 18.53 3.77
CA GLU A 153 -4.79 19.36 3.31
C GLU A 153 -4.96 20.85 3.66
N ARG A 154 -6.20 21.35 3.75
CA ARG A 154 -6.48 22.70 4.26
C ARG A 154 -6.34 22.75 5.78
N PHE A 155 -6.82 21.73 6.49
CA PHE A 155 -6.80 21.66 7.95
C PHE A 155 -5.38 21.51 8.50
N SER A 156 -4.50 20.79 7.80
CA SER A 156 -3.09 20.61 8.19
C SER A 156 -2.28 21.90 8.23
N LYS A 157 -2.76 22.96 7.56
CA LYS A 157 -2.17 24.32 7.64
C LYS A 157 -2.51 25.04 8.94
N VAL A 158 -3.55 24.58 9.64
CA VAL A 158 -4.09 25.23 10.85
C VAL A 158 -3.80 24.40 12.09
N SER A 159 -3.99 23.09 12.06
CA SER A 159 -3.81 22.19 13.20
C SER A 159 -2.90 21.01 12.86
N GLU A 160 -2.18 20.50 13.87
CA GLU A 160 -1.43 19.25 13.80
C GLU A 160 -2.35 18.01 13.93
N SER A 161 -3.57 18.20 14.44
CA SER A 161 -4.57 17.16 14.60
C SER A 161 -5.87 17.51 13.86
N VAL A 162 -6.50 16.46 13.31
CA VAL A 162 -7.87 16.50 12.77
C VAL A 162 -8.68 15.50 13.56
N GLU A 163 -9.79 15.96 14.12
CA GLU A 163 -10.79 15.11 14.76
C GLU A 163 -11.81 14.69 13.69
N ILE A 164 -12.15 13.41 13.72
CA ILE A 164 -13.08 12.77 12.80
C ILE A 164 -14.22 12.18 13.61
N THR A 165 -15.44 12.62 13.34
CA THR A 165 -16.65 12.11 13.99
C THR A 165 -17.60 11.57 12.95
N THR A 166 -18.11 10.36 13.16
CA THR A 166 -19.00 9.65 12.25
C THR A 166 -20.34 9.39 12.90
N THR A 167 -21.40 9.28 12.11
CA THR A 167 -22.74 8.91 12.59
C THR A 167 -23.28 7.69 11.84
N ARG A 168 -24.18 6.95 12.49
CA ARG A 168 -24.96 5.87 11.85
C ARG A 168 -25.90 6.36 10.74
N THR A 169 -26.10 7.68 10.64
CA THR A 169 -26.97 8.30 9.62
C THR A 169 -26.21 8.73 8.36
N GLY A 170 -24.93 8.38 8.24
CA GLY A 170 -24.14 8.72 7.05
C GLY A 170 -23.53 10.12 7.09
N ALA A 171 -23.33 10.70 8.28
CA ALA A 171 -22.60 11.97 8.42
C ALA A 171 -21.16 11.74 8.86
N LEU A 172 -20.24 12.51 8.27
CA LEU A 172 -18.83 12.59 8.62
C LEU A 172 -18.49 14.05 8.91
N TYR A 173 -18.07 14.33 10.13
CA TYR A 173 -17.59 15.63 10.57
C TYR A 173 -16.07 15.59 10.68
N LEU A 174 -15.42 16.58 10.06
CA LEU A 174 -14.01 16.85 10.23
C LEU A 174 -13.87 18.16 10.99
N SER A 175 -13.10 18.18 12.06
CA SER A 175 -12.75 19.38 12.81
C SER A 175 -11.25 19.49 13.00
N ALA A 176 -10.71 20.71 12.89
CA ALA A 176 -9.33 21.02 13.22
C ALA A 176 -9.30 22.27 14.07
N SER A 177 -8.67 22.17 15.25
CA SER A 177 -8.59 23.27 16.21
C SER A 177 -7.14 23.53 16.62
N LYS A 178 -6.68 24.78 16.47
CA LYS A 178 -5.42 25.24 17.05
C LYS A 178 -5.73 26.12 18.26
N TYR A 179 -5.46 25.60 19.46
CA TYR A 179 -5.84 26.25 20.72
C TYR A 179 -7.35 26.56 20.76
N SER A 180 -7.76 27.62 21.48
CA SER A 180 -9.15 28.02 21.68
C SER A 180 -9.70 29.01 20.64
N VAL A 181 -8.95 29.35 19.59
CA VAL A 181 -9.23 30.55 18.75
C VAL A 181 -9.60 30.23 17.30
N SER A 182 -9.06 29.18 16.70
CA SER A 182 -9.35 28.82 15.31
C SER A 182 -9.86 27.39 15.21
N VAL A 183 -11.17 27.25 14.95
CA VAL A 183 -11.83 25.98 14.63
C VAL A 183 -12.25 26.02 13.17
N LEU A 184 -11.74 25.07 12.38
CA LEU A 184 -12.26 24.77 11.06
C LEU A 184 -13.11 23.50 11.16
N GLY A 185 -14.29 23.52 10.55
CA GLY A 185 -15.22 22.40 10.53
C GLY A 185 -15.74 22.16 9.13
N THR A 186 -15.92 20.90 8.75
CA THR A 186 -16.60 20.52 7.51
C THR A 186 -17.45 19.28 7.77
N GLU A 187 -18.62 19.23 7.15
CA GLU A 187 -19.55 18.12 7.26
C GLU A 187 -19.81 17.54 5.87
N TYR A 188 -19.70 16.22 5.77
CA TYR A 188 -20.18 15.43 4.64
C TYR A 188 -21.43 14.69 5.09
N ARG A 189 -22.52 14.84 4.34
CA ARG A 189 -23.80 14.19 4.62
C ARG A 189 -24.16 13.21 3.51
N GLY A 190 -24.94 12.20 3.85
CA GLY A 190 -25.47 11.24 2.89
C GLY A 190 -24.43 10.24 2.39
N LEU A 191 -23.35 10.02 3.15
CA LEU A 191 -22.44 8.90 2.90
C LEU A 191 -23.19 7.59 3.17
N ARG A 192 -22.92 6.58 2.36
CA ARG A 192 -23.59 5.29 2.52
C ARG A 192 -23.08 4.58 3.77
N VAL A 193 -23.99 4.06 4.58
CA VAL A 193 -23.66 3.26 5.76
C VAL A 193 -23.82 1.78 5.42
N LEU A 194 -22.82 0.97 5.78
CA LEU A 194 -22.80 -0.47 5.57
C LEU A 194 -22.64 -1.20 6.90
N PRO A 195 -23.26 -2.39 7.10
CA PRO A 195 -24.25 -2.99 6.21
C PRO A 195 -25.55 -2.17 6.22
N THR A 196 -26.28 -2.19 5.09
CA THR A 196 -27.53 -1.41 4.92
C THR A 196 -28.64 -1.81 5.88
N ASP A 197 -28.54 -3.00 6.46
CA ASP A 197 -29.61 -3.67 7.19
C ASP A 197 -29.34 -3.71 8.71
N ALA A 198 -28.32 -3.00 9.20
CA ALA A 198 -27.93 -3.02 10.61
C ALA A 198 -29.01 -2.47 11.58
N ASP A 199 -29.97 -1.70 11.08
CA ASP A 199 -31.02 -1.08 11.90
C ASP A 199 -32.29 -1.94 12.03
N GLU A 200 -32.38 -3.14 11.42
CA GLU A 200 -33.59 -3.99 11.54
C GLU A 200 -33.67 -4.80 12.86
N TYR A 201 -32.65 -4.80 13.71
CA TYR A 201 -32.56 -5.69 14.88
C TYR A 201 -32.44 -4.99 16.26
N ASP A 202 -32.80 -3.72 16.38
CA ASP A 202 -32.75 -2.97 17.66
C ASP A 202 -34.12 -2.43 18.12
N GLU A 203 -35.25 -2.97 17.65
CA GLU A 203 -36.59 -2.64 18.16
C GLU A 203 -37.15 -3.65 19.20
N HIS A 204 -36.39 -4.69 19.58
CA HIS A 204 -36.87 -5.76 20.49
C HIS A 204 -35.85 -6.18 21.58
N ALA A 205 -35.14 -5.23 22.19
CA ALA A 205 -34.34 -5.46 23.40
C ALA A 205 -34.84 -4.65 24.60
#